data_AF-A0A6C0JQQ2-F1
#
_entry.id   AF-A0A6C0JQQ2-F1
#
_cell.length_a   1.000
_cell.length_b   1.000
_cell.length_c   1.000
_cell.angle_alpha   90.00
_cell.angle_beta   90.00
_cell.angle_gamma   90.00
#
_symmetry.space_group_name_H-M   'P 1'
#
loop_
_entity.id
_entity.type
_entity.pdbx_description
1 polymer ?
#
loop_
_entity_poly.entity_id
_entity_poly.type
_entity_poly.pdbx_seq_one_letter_code
_entity_poly.pdbx_strand_id
1 'polypeptide(L)' 'MERGIIMLLHSILIGFVLYILMVYVLKQNVNVAEDRSIFLAALVLLYMLLFGHKLPYNVNRNIVNL' A
#
# COMPACT_ATOMS: atom_id res chain seq x y z
N MET A 1 -6.89 1.27 15.90
CA MET A 1 -6.58 1.43 14.47
C MET A 1 -6.11 2.85 14.25
N GLU A 2 -5.11 3.05 13.42
CA GLU A 2 -4.68 4.41 13.04
C GLU A 2 -5.72 5.06 12.13
N ARG A 3 -5.61 6.38 11.93
CA ARG A 3 -6.52 7.09 11.02
C ARG A 3 -6.30 6.62 9.59
N GLY A 4 -7.37 6.45 8.80
CA GLY A 4 -7.28 6.03 7.40
C GLY A 4 -6.36 6.91 6.53
N ILE A 5 -6.28 8.22 6.84
CA ILE A 5 -5.36 9.14 6.14
C ILE A 5 -3.87 8.79 6.37
N ILE A 6 -3.53 8.26 7.55
CA ILE A 6 -2.16 7.82 7.86
C ILE A 6 -1.84 6.54 7.09
N MET A 7 -2.82 5.66 6.90
CA MET A 7 -2.67 4.44 6.09
C MET A 7 -2.45 4.77 4.62
N LEU A 8 -3.16 5.77 4.09
CA LEU A 8 -2.95 6.29 2.74
C LEU A 8 -1.51 6.82 2.55
N LEU A 9 -1.02 7.61 3.50
CA LEU A 9 0.37 8.11 3.44
C LEU A 9 1.39 6.98 3.47
N HIS A 10 1.18 5.95 4.30
CA HIS A 10 2.06 4.77 4.32
C HIS A 10 2.05 4.01 3.00
N SER A 11 0.87 3.76 2.41
CA SER A 11 0.81 3.06 1.12
C SER A 11 1.48 3.85 0.00
N ILE A 12 1.35 5.19 0.00
CA ILE A 12 2.03 6.05 -0.97
C ILE A 12 3.55 5.93 -0.81
N LEU A 13 4.06 5.99 0.42
CA LEU A 13 5.49 5.85 0.70
C LEU A 13 6.01 4.47 0.26
N ILE A 14 5.29 3.40 0.57
CA ILE A 14 5.64 2.02 0.18
C ILE A 14 5.65 1.89 -1.35
N GLY A 15 4.64 2.42 -2.04
CA GLY A 15 4.56 2.43 -3.50
C GLY A 15 5.75 3.15 -4.14
N PHE A 16 6.12 4.31 -3.60
CA PHE A 16 7.28 5.07 -4.07
C PHE A 16 8.60 4.30 -3.90
N VAL A 17 8.81 3.65 -2.75
CA VAL A 17 9.97 2.78 -2.53
C VAL A 17 9.99 1.60 -3.50
N LEU A 18 8.84 0.94 -3.71
CA LEU A 18 8.70 -0.15 -4.69
C LEU A 18 9.06 0.30 -6.10
N TYR A 19 8.57 1.46 -6.54
CA TYR A 19 8.90 2.02 -7.86
C TYR A 19 10.42 2.21 -8.03
N ILE A 20 11.07 2.85 -7.06
CA ILE A 20 12.53 3.07 -7.08
C ILE A 20 13.27 1.72 -7.17
N LEU A 21 12.87 0.73 -6.36
CA LEU A 21 13.49 -0.59 -6.42
C LEU A 21 13.29 -1.26 -7.79
N MET A 22 12.09 -1.17 -8.38
CA MET A 22 11.81 -1.76 -9.69
C MET A 22 12.64 -1.13 -10.80
N VAL A 23 12.77 0.20 -10.81
CA VAL A 23 13.53 0.91 -11.85
C VAL A 23 15.03 0.72 -11.66
N TYR A 24 15.56 0.96 -10.45
CA TYR A 24 17.00 1.06 -10.26
C TYR A 24 17.67 -0.27 -9.91
N VAL A 25 16.99 -1.16 -9.17
CA VAL A 25 17.52 -2.45 -8.75
C VAL A 25 17.12 -3.55 -9.74
N LEU A 26 15.83 -3.65 -10.06
CA LEU A 26 15.30 -4.70 -10.95
C LEU A 26 15.39 -4.34 -12.44
N LYS A 27 15.79 -3.10 -12.77
CA LYS A 27 15.94 -2.60 -14.15
C LYS A 27 14.68 -2.77 -15.01
N GLN A 28 13.51 -2.68 -14.42
CA GLN A 28 12.24 -2.77 -15.15
C GLN A 28 12.02 -1.53 -16.00
N ASN A 29 11.24 -1.67 -17.09
CA ASN A 29 10.77 -0.53 -17.87
C ASN A 29 9.97 0.43 -16.96
N VAL A 30 10.15 1.73 -17.15
CA VAL A 30 9.54 2.78 -16.32
C VAL A 30 8.02 2.64 -16.24
N ASN A 31 7.33 2.43 -17.37
CA ASN A 31 5.87 2.30 -17.40
C ASN A 31 5.42 1.03 -16.65
N VAL A 32 6.16 -0.07 -16.82
CA VAL A 32 5.87 -1.33 -16.13
C VAL A 32 6.09 -1.19 -14.61
N ALA A 33 7.15 -0.50 -14.20
CA ALA A 33 7.45 -0.24 -12.80
C ALA A 33 6.38 0.68 -12.17
N GLU A 34 5.95 1.71 -12.88
CA GLU A 34 4.88 2.62 -12.46
C GLU A 34 3.57 1.85 -12.22
N ASP A 35 3.04 1.18 -13.24
CA ASP A 35 1.79 0.42 -13.15
C ASP A 35 1.82 -0.62 -12.01
N ARG A 36 2.90 -1.40 -11.92
CA ARG A 36 3.04 -2.45 -10.90
C ARG A 36 3.19 -1.88 -9.49
N SER A 37 3.98 -0.82 -9.33
CA SER A 37 4.19 -0.19 -8.02
C SER A 37 2.90 0.43 -7.47
N ILE A 38 2.13 1.10 -8.32
CA ILE A 38 0.82 1.67 -7.96
C ILE A 38 -0.19 0.56 -7.64
N PHE A 39 -0.25 -0.48 -8.45
CA PHE A 39 -1.10 -1.65 -8.18
C PHE A 39 -0.79 -2.28 -6.81
N LEU A 40 0.50 -2.52 -6.51
CA LEU A 40 0.92 -3.06 -5.22
C LEU A 40 0.62 -2.10 -4.07
N ALA A 41 0.84 -0.79 -4.25
CA ALA A 41 0.50 0.22 -3.25
C ALA A 41 -1.00 0.24 -2.94
N ALA A 42 -1.87 0.07 -3.94
CA ALA A 42 -3.32 -0.04 -3.75
C ALA A 42 -3.71 -1.29 -2.95
N LEU A 43 -3.07 -2.44 -3.22
CA LEU A 43 -3.27 -3.66 -2.42
C LEU A 43 -2.81 -3.47 -0.96
N VAL A 44 -1.67 -2.81 -0.76
CA VAL A 44 -1.17 -2.46 0.58
C VAL A 44 -2.12 -1.50 1.29
N LEU A 45 -2.68 -0.51 0.59
CA LEU A 45 -3.68 0.39 1.15
C LEU A 45 -4.93 -0.37 1.59
N LEU A 46 -5.44 -1.28 0.75
CA LEU A 46 -6.58 -2.12 1.08
C LEU A 46 -6.29 -2.94 2.34
N TYR A 47 -5.12 -3.58 2.41
CA TYR A 47 -4.68 -4.28 3.61
C TYR A 47 -4.66 -3.37 4.84
N MET A 48 -4.05 -2.18 4.75
CA MET A 48 -3.94 -1.27 5.89
C MET A 48 -5.30 -0.73 6.33
N LEU A 49 -6.21 -0.42 5.40
CA LEU A 49 -7.57 0.01 5.75
C LEU A 49 -8.35 -1.08 6.49
N LEU A 50 -8.15 -2.35 6.14
CA LEU A 50 -8.81 -3.49 6.76
C LEU A 50 -8.19 -3.89 8.09
N PHE A 51 -6.86 -3.96 8.20
CA PHE A 51 -6.16 -4.58 9.33
C PHE A 51 -5.28 -3.59 10.13
N GLY A 52 -5.01 -2.42 9.58
CA GLY A 52 -4.07 -1.44 10.11
C GLY A 52 -2.61 -1.74 9.75
N HIS A 53 -1.70 -1.00 10.37
CA HIS A 53 -0.25 -1.16 10.16
C HIS A 53 0.32 -2.44 10.78
N LYS A 54 -0.37 -3.03 11.76
CA LYS A 54 0.07 -4.22 12.48
C LYS A 54 -0.43 -5.50 11.79
N LEU A 55 0.04 -6.65 12.28
CA LEU A 55 -0.47 -7.96 11.87
C LEU A 55 -2.00 -8.06 12.06
N PRO A 56 -2.69 -8.87 11.24
CA PRO A 56 -4.14 -8.92 11.16
C PRO A 56 -4.75 -9.65 12.36
N TYR A 57 -4.83 -8.96 13.49
CA TYR A 57 -5.53 -9.47 14.69
C TYR A 57 -6.98 -8.99 14.78
N ASN A 58 -7.31 -7.87 14.11
CA ASN A 58 -8.64 -7.26 14.15
C ASN A 58 -8.95 -6.57 12.80
N VAL A 59 -10.22 -6.61 12.39
CA VAL A 59 -10.71 -5.96 11.16
C VAL A 59 -11.35 -4.60 11.48
N ASN A 60 -11.24 -3.64 10.55
CA ASN A 60 -11.81 -2.31 10.68
C ASN A 60 -13.34 -2.32 10.73
N ARG A 61 -13.88 -2.07 11.92
CA ARG A 61 -15.33 -2.03 12.15
C ARG A 61 -16.03 -0.93 11.35
N ASN A 62 -15.35 0.16 11.01
CA ASN A 62 -15.94 1.23 10.19
C ASN A 62 -16.15 0.81 8.72
N ILE A 63 -15.57 -0.31 8.29
CA ILE A 63 -15.74 -0.87 6.94
C ILE A 63 -16.70 -2.06 6.98
N VAL A 64 -16.62 -2.89 8.02
CA VAL A 64 -17.41 -4.14 8.11
C VAL A 64 -18.81 -3.92 8.64
N ASN A 65 -19.03 -2.95 9.53
CA ASN A 65 -20.35 -2.63 10.07
C ASN A 65 -20.94 -1.44 9.31
N LEU A 66 -21.29 -1.69 8.04
CA LEU A 66 -22.04 -0.78 7.16
C LEU A 66 -23.52 -0.73 7.54
#